data_AF-A0A1Y2LNF9-F1
#
_entry.id   AF-A0A1Y2LNF9-F1
#
_cell.length_a   1.000
_cell.length_b   1.000
_cell.length_c   1.000
_cell.angle_alpha   90.00
_cell.angle_beta   90.00
_cell.angle_gamma   90.00
#
_symmetry.space_group_name_H-M   'P 1'
#
loop_
_entity.id
_entity.type
_entity.pdbx_description
1 polymer ?
#
loop_
_entity_poly.entity_id
_entity_poly.type
_entity_poly.pdbx_seq_one_letter_code
_entity_poly.pdbx_strand_id
1 'polypeptide(L)'
;MFAYNYVRDHLLWFFQNHRPRSTTKRILRDALRGLATLQDKGIVHIDIKPNNILVEWKENGDGIIIEQVQIADIKDTAYVPDGYIIEGTQRD
;
A
#
# COMPACT_ATOMS: atom_id res chain seq x y z
N MET A 1 -8.55 21.12 -5.49
CA MET A 1 -8.43 20.52 -4.15
C MET A 1 -9.06 19.14 -4.23
N PHE A 2 -8.32 18.08 -3.88
CA PHE A 2 -8.85 16.73 -3.79
C PHE A 2 -9.11 16.39 -2.33
N ALA A 3 -10.25 15.78 -2.03
CA ALA A 3 -10.59 15.28 -0.70
C ALA A 3 -10.80 13.76 -0.80
N TYR A 4 -10.16 13.02 0.09
CA TYR A 4 -10.23 11.56 0.14
C TYR A 4 -10.84 11.13 1.48
N ASN A 5 -11.43 9.94 1.49
CA ASN A 5 -11.86 9.35 2.75
C ASN A 5 -10.65 9.18 3.67
N TYR A 6 -10.83 9.54 4.93
CA TYR A 6 -9.83 9.29 5.96
C TYR A 6 -9.65 7.78 6.13
N VAL A 7 -8.39 7.34 6.17
CA VAL A 7 -8.00 5.96 6.49
C VAL A 7 -7.17 6.04 7.77
N ARG A 8 -7.51 5.15 8.72
CA ARG A 8 -7.03 5.23 10.10
C ARG A 8 -5.51 5.30 10.26
N ASP A 9 -4.77 4.34 9.71
CA ASP A 9 -3.32 4.21 9.90
C ASP A 9 -2.59 3.74 8.64
N HIS A 10 -1.26 3.74 8.69
CA HIS A 10 -0.41 3.10 7.68
C HIS A 10 0.27 1.82 8.22
N LEU A 11 0.69 0.93 7.32
CA LEU A 11 1.22 -0.39 7.65
C LEU A 11 2.41 -0.33 8.64
N LEU A 12 3.30 0.66 8.53
CA LEU A 12 4.42 0.79 9.47
C LEU A 12 3.93 0.94 10.93
N TRP A 13 2.99 1.86 11.17
CA TRP A 13 2.44 2.12 12.50
C TRP A 13 1.67 0.89 12.99
N PHE A 14 0.84 0.31 12.12
CA PHE A 14 0.06 -0.87 12.44
C PHE A 14 0.95 -2.05 12.88
N PHE A 15 2.02 -2.32 12.13
CA PHE A 15 2.96 -3.39 12.46
C PHE A 15 3.71 -3.14 13.77
N GLN A 16 4.15 -1.91 14.01
CA GLN A 16 4.90 -1.57 15.23
C GLN A 16 4.07 -1.73 16.51
N ASN A 17 2.78 -1.39 16.45
CA ASN A 17 1.87 -1.42 17.60
C ASN A 17 1.25 -2.81 17.86
N HIS A 18 0.86 -3.55 16.82
CA HIS A 18 0.16 -4.84 17.00
C HIS A 18 1.03 -6.08 16.73
N ARG A 19 2.13 -5.92 15.96
CA ARG A 19 3.02 -6.99 15.50
C ARG A 19 2.34 -8.31 15.03
N PRO A 20 1.19 -8.32 14.32
CA PRO A 20 0.45 -9.54 14.05
C PRO A 20 0.89 -10.15 12.72
N ARG A 21 1.71 -11.22 12.75
CA ARG A 21 2.31 -11.81 11.53
C ARG A 21 1.29 -12.23 10.46
N SER A 22 0.19 -12.88 10.85
CA SER A 22 -0.85 -13.34 9.90
C SER A 22 -1.58 -12.16 9.25
N THR A 23 -1.94 -11.16 10.05
CA THR A 23 -2.60 -9.94 9.59
C THR A 23 -1.70 -9.10 8.69
N THR A 24 -0.40 -8.97 9.02
CA THR A 24 0.56 -8.31 8.14
C THR A 24 0.68 -9.01 6.79
N LYS A 25 0.68 -10.35 6.75
CA LYS A 25 0.65 -11.09 5.48
C LYS A 25 -0.62 -10.80 4.67
N ARG A 26 -1.77 -10.66 5.33
CA ARG A 26 -3.03 -10.26 4.68
C ARG A 26 -2.90 -8.85 4.08
N ILE A 27 -2.40 -7.89 4.85
CA ILE A 27 -2.23 -6.49 4.38
C ILE A 27 -1.30 -6.43 3.17
N LEU A 28 -0.14 -7.10 3.23
CA LEU A 28 0.80 -7.14 2.11
C LEU A 28 0.20 -7.79 0.87
N ARG A 29 -0.63 -8.83 1.02
CA ARG A 29 -1.35 -9.45 -0.09
C ARG A 29 -2.32 -8.48 -0.76
N ASP A 30 -3.08 -7.73 0.04
CA ASP A 30 -4.03 -6.75 -0.50
C ASP A 30 -3.32 -5.55 -1.14
N ALA A 31 -2.19 -5.10 -0.57
CA ALA A 31 -1.32 -4.11 -1.18
C ALA A 31 -0.76 -4.58 -2.54
N LEU A 32 -0.30 -5.83 -2.65
CA LEU A 32 0.18 -6.41 -3.91
C LEU A 32 -0.92 -6.49 -4.98
N ARG A 33 -2.17 -6.77 -4.59
CA ARG A 33 -3.32 -6.70 -5.52
C ARG A 33 -3.56 -5.29 -6.03
N GLY A 34 -3.44 -4.29 -5.15
CA GLY A 34 -3.49 -2.88 -5.54
C GLY A 34 -2.38 -2.50 -6.53
N LEU A 35 -1.14 -2.94 -6.27
CA LEU A 35 -0.01 -2.73 -7.17
C LEU A 35 -0.20 -3.41 -8.53
N ALA A 36 -0.70 -4.64 -8.55
CA ALA A 36 -1.03 -5.33 -9.80
C ALA A 36 -2.08 -4.55 -10.61
N THR A 37 -3.10 -4.01 -9.93
CA THR A 37 -4.12 -3.16 -10.58
C THR A 37 -3.55 -1.87 -11.17
N LEU A 38 -2.53 -1.27 -10.52
CA LEU A 38 -1.80 -0.12 -11.07
C LEU A 38 -0.98 -0.55 -12.29
N GLN A 39 -0.29 -1.68 -12.19
CA GLN A 39 0.53 -2.24 -13.26
C GLN A 39 -0.29 -2.56 -14.52
N ASP A 40 -1.50 -3.13 -14.37
CA ASP A 40 -2.43 -3.39 -15.48
C ASP A 40 -2.87 -2.11 -16.22
N LYS A 41 -2.68 -0.94 -15.60
CA LYS A 41 -2.94 0.38 -16.18
C LYS A 41 -1.68 1.09 -16.66
N GLY A 42 -0.53 0.41 -16.67
CA GLY A 42 0.77 1.00 -16.96
C GLY A 42 1.21 2.01 -15.91
N ILE A 43 0.78 1.89 -14.65
CA ILE A 43 1.16 2.82 -13.58
C ILE A 43 2.14 2.11 -12.64
N VAL A 44 3.33 2.68 -12.48
CA VAL A 44 4.34 2.22 -11.52
C VAL A 44 4.42 3.21 -10.36
N HIS A 45 4.32 2.71 -9.12
CA HIS A 45 4.26 3.58 -7.94
C HIS A 45 5.58 4.27 -7.58
N ILE A 46 6.73 3.65 -7.90
CA ILE A 46 8.13 4.05 -7.68
C ILE A 46 8.58 4.39 -6.24
N ASP A 47 7.66 4.65 -5.31
CA ASP A 47 7.95 4.94 -3.89
C ASP A 47 7.13 4.04 -2.97
N ILE A 48 7.10 2.73 -3.27
CA ILE A 48 6.37 1.78 -2.44
C ILE A 48 7.11 1.52 -1.12
N LYS A 49 6.47 1.89 -0.01
CA LYS A 49 7.01 1.73 1.35
C LYS A 49 5.89 1.54 2.37
N PRO A 50 6.16 1.00 3.57
CA PRO A 50 5.12 0.68 4.55
C PRO A 50 4.25 1.87 5.01
N ASN A 51 4.75 3.10 4.94
CA ASN A 51 4.01 4.32 5.23
C ASN A 51 3.09 4.77 4.07
N ASN A 52 3.29 4.26 2.86
CA ASN A 52 2.43 4.51 1.70
C ASN A 52 1.38 3.40 1.50
N ILE A 53 1.28 2.45 2.43
CA ILE A 53 0.23 1.43 2.48
C ILE A 53 -0.70 1.78 3.63
N LEU A 54 -1.86 2.34 3.31
CA LEU A 54 -2.89 2.70 4.28
C LEU A 54 -3.74 1.48 4.64
N VAL A 55 -4.17 1.41 5.89
CA VAL A 55 -4.89 0.28 6.46
C VAL A 55 -6.06 0.81 7.29
N GLU A 56 -7.28 0.44 6.91
CA GLU A 56 -8.46 0.62 7.74
C GLU A 56 -8.72 -0.64 8.54
N TRP A 57 -8.93 -0.49 9.84
CA TRP A 57 -8.99 -1.63 10.74
C TRP A 57 -9.78 -1.32 12.02
N LYS A 58 -10.34 -2.38 12.61
CA LYS A 58 -11.08 -2.34 13.86
C LYS A 58 -10.58 -3.43 14.80
N GLU A 59 -10.60 -3.13 16.10
CA GLU A 59 -10.50 -4.16 17.14
C GLU A 59 -11.91 -4.60 17.50
N ASN A 60 -12.08 -5.91 17.60
CA ASN A 60 -13.22 -6.51 18.28
C ASN A 60 -12.70 -7.46 19.37
N GLY A 61 -13.61 -8.01 20.18
CA GLY A 61 -13.24 -8.96 21.24
C GLY A 61 -12.48 -10.20 20.74
N ASP A 62 -12.54 -10.50 19.44
CA ASP A 62 -11.90 -11.65 18.80
C ASP A 62 -10.58 -11.31 18.09
N GLY A 63 -10.16 -10.03 18.08
CA GLY A 63 -8.89 -9.57 17.52
C GLY A 63 -9.01 -8.40 16.54
N ILE A 64 -8.11 -8.37 15.56
CA ILE A 64 -8.01 -7.28 14.59
C ILE A 64 -8.67 -7.67 13.27
N ILE A 65 -9.64 -6.87 12.84
CA ILE A 65 -10.27 -6.97 11.53
C ILE A 65 -9.68 -5.89 10.63
N ILE A 66 -9.12 -6.30 9.49
CA ILE A 66 -8.75 -5.39 8.40
C ILE A 66 -9.97 -5.17 7.52
N GLU A 67 -10.40 -3.93 7.37
CA GLU A 67 -11.55 -3.55 6.55
C GLU A 67 -11.11 -3.16 5.14
N GLN A 68 -10.00 -2.44 5.03
CA GLN A 68 -9.49 -1.97 3.75
C GLN A 68 -7.97 -1.83 3.78
N VAL A 69 -7.33 -2.05 2.63
CA VAL A 69 -5.93 -1.71 2.37
C VAL A 69 -5.87 -0.87 1.10
N GLN A 70 -5.12 0.22 1.14
CA GLN A 70 -5.00 1.15 0.02
C GLN A 70 -3.54 1.55 -0.22
N ILE A 71 -3.12 1.58 -1.50
CA ILE A 71 -1.87 2.21 -1.90
C ILE A 71 -2.10 3.72 -1.99
N ALA A 72 -1.28 4.50 -1.29
CA ALA A 72 -1.35 5.95 -1.22
C ALA A 72 -0.08 6.61 -1.75
N ASP A 73 -0.05 7.93 -1.74
CA ASP A 73 1.06 8.75 -2.24
C ASP A 73 1.40 8.48 -3.72
N ILE A 74 0.39 8.64 -4.59
CA ILE A 74 0.52 8.42 -6.04
C ILE A 74 1.15 9.61 -6.79
N LYS A 75 1.60 10.64 -6.09
CA LYS A 75 2.10 11.88 -6.71
C LYS A 75 3.36 11.64 -7.54
N ASP A 76 4.16 10.67 -7.12
CA ASP A 76 5.42 10.32 -7.77
C ASP A 76 5.26 9.14 -8.74
N THR A 77 4.04 8.61 -8.94
CA THR A 77 3.87 7.47 -9.86
C THR A 77 4.26 7.82 -11.30
N ALA A 78 4.86 6.86 -11.99
CA ALA A 78 5.19 6.97 -13.40
C ALA A 78 4.18 6.20 -14.24
N TYR A 79 3.74 6.80 -15.35
CA TYR A 79 3.04 6.07 -16.41
C TYR A 79 4.06 5.45 -17.36
N VAL A 80 4.00 4.13 -17.52
CA VAL A 80 4.90 3.29 -18.31
C VAL A 80 4.05 2.32 -19.11
N PRO A 81 3.80 2.62 -20.40
CA PRO A 81 3.02 1.74 -21.25
C PRO A 81 3.79 0.46 -21.61
N ASP A 82 3.08 -0.52 -22.16
CA ASP A 82 3.66 -1.80 -22.56
C ASP A 82 4.87 -1.62 -23.49
N GLY A 83 5.91 -2.42 -23.25
CA GLY A 83 7.17 -2.36 -24.01
C GLY A 83 8.17 -1.33 -23.50
N TYR A 84 7.83 -0.53 -22.49
CA TYR A 84 8.74 0.38 -21.81
C TYR A 84 9.13 -0.14 -20.42
N ILE A 85 10.28 0.28 -19.93
CA ILE A 85 10.80 -0.08 -18.61
C ILE A 85 11.21 1.19 -17.85
N ILE A 86 11.15 1.12 -16.52
CA ILE A 86 11.83 2.08 -15.65
C ILE A 86 13.18 1.49 -15.28
N GLU A 87 14.24 2.19 -15.63
CA GLU A 87 15.58 1.90 -15.15
C GLU A 87 15.88 2.81 -13.95
N GLY A 88 15.92 2.23 -12.76
CA GLY A 88 16.31 2.93 -11.54
C GLY A 88 17.80 2.76 -11.27
N THR A 89 18.46 3.82 -10.79
CA THR A 89 19.81 3.71 -10.23
C THR A 89 19.72 3.70 -8.71
N GLN A 90 20.08 2.59 -8.08
CA GLN A 90 20.31 2.57 -6.64
C GLN A 90 21.72 3.09 -6.38
N ARG A 91 21.83 4.18 -5.62
CA ARG A 91 23.12 4.66 -5.08
C ARG A 91 23.21 4.16 -3.63
N ASP A 92 24.28 3.43 -3.34
CA ASP A 92 24.63 2.97 -1.99
C ASP A 92 25.03 4.15 -1.07
#